data_AF-A0A9X5XI36-F1
#
_entry.id   AF-A0A9X5XI36-F1
#
_cell.length_a   1.000
_cell.length_b   1.000
_cell.length_c   1.000
_cell.angle_alpha   90.00
_cell.angle_beta   90.00
_cell.angle_gamma   90.00
#
_symmetry.space_group_name_H-M   'P 1'
#
loop_
_entity.id
_entity.type
_entity.pdbx_description
1 polymer ?
#
loop_
_entity_poly.entity_id
_entity_poly.type
_entity_poly.pdbx_seq_one_letter_code
_entity_poly.pdbx_strand_id
1 'polypeptide(L)'
;MSVKNNTVNTVLGPVPTEELGVVSVHEALLSVVPGAEYAFDINIDRAEIFETLAAKLKDFRAQGGGTIVDSTGMFHGRDVRLYEALSRTTGVHIVASTGQGPEELLGGYFLTPQTNPPTPWPAEKFADLFTKEIAEGMVVPRVERRGAAGLVATVATLEGMTATDESLFRGAARTALSTGVAVSI
;
A
#
# COMPACT_ATOMS: atom_id res chain seq x y z
N MET A 1 -2.12 -19.60 -12.50
CA MET A 1 -0.75 -19.04 -12.38
C MET A 1 -0.22 -19.41 -11.02
N SER A 2 0.97 -20.00 -10.93
CA SER A 2 1.65 -20.25 -9.66
C SER A 2 2.59 -19.07 -9.44
N VAL A 3 2.48 -18.40 -8.29
CA VAL A 3 3.46 -17.42 -7.85
C VAL A 3 4.77 -18.18 -7.64
N LYS A 4 5.71 -18.08 -8.60
CA LYS A 4 6.99 -18.80 -8.58
C LYS A 4 8.07 -18.11 -7.73
N ASN A 5 7.74 -17.00 -7.08
CA ASN A 5 8.68 -16.29 -6.22
C ASN A 5 8.60 -16.85 -4.80
N ASN A 6 9.70 -17.43 -4.34
CA ASN A 6 9.89 -17.85 -2.95
C ASN A 6 10.25 -16.66 -2.04
N THR A 7 9.94 -15.43 -2.47
CA THR A 7 10.24 -14.21 -1.70
C THR A 7 9.07 -13.24 -1.76
N VAL A 8 8.94 -12.44 -0.69
CA VAL A 8 7.98 -11.35 -0.58
C VAL A 8 8.74 -10.04 -0.39
N ASN A 9 8.39 -9.01 -1.16
CA ASN A 9 8.97 -7.68 -0.96
C ASN A 9 8.48 -7.09 0.35
N THR A 10 9.40 -6.80 1.26
CA THR A 10 9.17 -5.96 2.43
C THR A 10 9.76 -4.57 2.18
N VAL A 11 9.41 -3.60 3.03
CA VAL A 11 9.99 -2.23 2.94
C VAL A 11 11.52 -2.20 3.12
N LEU A 12 12.12 -3.26 3.69
CA LEU A 12 13.57 -3.39 3.83
C LEU A 12 14.22 -4.30 2.77
N GLY A 13 13.45 -4.80 1.81
CA GLY A 13 13.90 -5.72 0.77
C GLY A 13 13.14 -7.05 0.76
N PRO A 14 13.43 -7.92 -0.22
CA PRO A 14 12.79 -9.23 -0.33
C PRO A 14 13.18 -10.15 0.84
N VAL A 15 12.20 -10.88 1.37
CA VAL A 15 12.38 -11.88 2.44
C VAL A 15 11.85 -13.23 1.95
N PRO A 16 12.56 -14.36 2.20
CA PRO A 16 12.08 -15.69 1.87
C PRO A 16 10.73 -16.02 2.52
N THR A 17 9.87 -16.75 1.83
CA THR A 17 8.51 -17.07 2.31
C THR A 17 8.51 -17.84 3.65
N GLU A 18 9.51 -18.68 3.87
CA GLU A 18 9.72 -19.46 5.09
C GLU A 18 10.16 -18.62 6.30
N GLU A 19 10.63 -17.39 6.07
CA GLU A 19 11.07 -16.46 7.12
C GLU A 19 9.97 -15.50 7.58
N LEU A 20 8.81 -15.49 6.92
CA LEU A 20 7.71 -14.55 7.23
C LEU A 20 7.10 -14.74 8.62
N GLY A 21 7.20 -15.95 9.20
CA GLY A 21 6.60 -16.29 10.48
C GLY A 21 5.07 -16.17 10.49
N VAL A 22 4.49 -15.77 11.64
CA VAL A 22 3.05 -15.46 11.72
C VAL A 22 2.79 -14.13 11.03
N VAL A 23 1.86 -14.13 10.06
CA VAL A 23 1.56 -12.97 9.22
C VAL A 23 0.18 -12.39 9.58
N SER A 24 0.12 -11.10 9.92
CA SER A 24 -1.15 -10.37 9.84
C SER A 24 -1.30 -9.82 8.42
N VAL A 25 -2.27 -10.36 7.68
CA VAL A 25 -2.34 -10.26 6.22
C VAL A 25 -3.07 -9.03 5.70
N HIS A 26 -3.76 -8.28 6.57
CA HIS A 26 -4.50 -7.08 6.17
C HIS A 26 -4.64 -6.13 7.35
N GLU A 27 -3.74 -5.16 7.44
CA GLU A 27 -3.71 -4.14 8.48
C GLU A 27 -3.61 -2.74 7.87
N ALA A 28 -3.82 -1.72 8.70
CA ALA A 28 -3.49 -0.33 8.39
C ALA A 28 -2.65 0.24 9.53
N LEU A 29 -1.36 0.47 9.30
CA LEU A 29 -0.47 1.06 10.32
C LEU A 29 -0.78 2.54 10.54
N LEU A 30 -1.21 3.23 9.50
CA LEU A 30 -1.70 4.60 9.57
C LEU A 30 -3.06 4.70 8.91
N SER A 31 -3.96 5.43 9.56
CA SER A 31 -5.27 5.76 9.01
C SER A 31 -5.41 7.28 8.99
N VAL A 32 -4.98 7.89 7.89
CA VAL A 32 -5.05 9.34 7.68
C VAL A 32 -5.33 9.65 6.22
N VAL A 33 -6.24 10.59 5.98
CA VAL A 33 -6.60 11.07 4.64
C VAL A 33 -5.99 12.45 4.39
N PRO A 34 -5.70 12.82 3.13
CA PRO A 34 -5.23 14.17 2.81
C PRO A 34 -6.19 15.24 3.36
N GLY A 35 -5.66 16.24 4.07
CA GLY A 35 -6.45 17.32 4.67
C GLY A 35 -6.79 17.12 6.15
N ALA A 36 -6.52 15.95 6.73
CA ALA A 36 -6.71 15.69 8.15
C ALA A 36 -5.92 16.67 9.05
N GLU A 37 -4.81 17.23 8.57
CA GLU A 37 -4.01 18.23 9.28
C GLU A 37 -4.73 19.57 9.53
N TYR A 38 -5.85 19.82 8.86
CA TYR A 38 -6.67 21.03 9.05
C TYR A 38 -7.84 20.83 10.02
N ALA A 39 -8.08 19.61 10.51
CA ALA A 39 -9.10 19.36 11.51
C ALA A 39 -8.65 19.89 12.89
N PHE A 40 -9.53 20.60 13.59
CA PHE A 40 -9.17 21.30 14.83
C PHE A 40 -8.86 20.36 16.01
N ASP A 41 -9.34 19.12 15.94
CA ASP A 41 -9.26 18.08 16.97
C ASP A 41 -8.25 16.97 16.63
N ILE A 42 -7.60 17.04 15.46
CA ILE A 42 -6.57 16.08 15.05
C ILE A 42 -5.18 16.64 15.39
N ASN A 43 -4.43 15.89 16.21
CA ASN A 43 -3.01 16.13 16.45
C ASN A 43 -2.18 15.05 15.76
N ILE A 44 -1.34 15.45 14.79
CA ILE A 44 -0.46 14.53 14.05
C ILE A 44 0.97 14.68 14.58
N ASP A 45 1.22 14.16 15.78
CA ASP A 45 2.57 14.10 16.34
C ASP A 45 3.31 12.85 15.83
N ARG A 46 4.34 13.06 15.01
CA ARG A 46 5.10 11.98 14.38
C ARG A 46 5.85 11.11 15.39
N ALA A 47 6.31 11.68 16.50
CA ALA A 47 7.03 10.92 17.52
C ALA A 47 6.05 10.05 18.30
N GLU A 48 4.90 10.58 18.69
CA GLU A 48 3.85 9.82 19.38
C GLU A 48 3.31 8.67 18.50
N ILE A 49 3.08 8.94 17.21
CA ILE A 49 2.70 7.94 16.22
C ILE A 49 3.74 6.81 16.17
N PHE A 50 5.02 7.16 16.02
CA PHE A 50 6.09 6.18 15.94
C PHE A 50 6.15 5.31 17.20
N GLU A 51 6.17 5.92 18.39
CA GLU A 51 6.25 5.18 19.66
C GLU A 51 5.04 4.26 19.85
N THR A 52 3.84 4.72 19.50
CA THR A 52 2.60 3.92 19.58
C THR A 52 2.67 2.70 18.67
N LEU A 53 3.07 2.88 17.40
CA LEU A 53 3.18 1.79 16.44
C LEU A 53 4.33 0.84 16.79
N ALA A 54 5.47 1.37 17.21
CA ALA A 54 6.62 0.58 17.61
C ALA A 54 6.30 -0.31 18.82
N ALA A 55 5.56 0.21 19.81
CA ALA A 55 5.11 -0.57 20.96
C ALA A 55 4.20 -1.74 20.53
N LYS A 56 3.16 -1.46 19.73
CA LYS A 56 2.24 -2.49 19.22
C LYS A 56 2.93 -3.57 18.39
N LEU A 57 3.88 -3.18 17.53
CA LEU A 57 4.65 -4.11 16.71
C LEU A 57 5.62 -4.96 17.56
N LYS A 58 6.23 -4.40 18.60
CA LYS A 58 7.04 -5.17 19.57
C LYS A 58 6.18 -6.18 20.33
N ASP A 59 4.98 -5.79 20.74
CA ASP A 59 4.04 -6.70 21.38
C ASP A 59 3.62 -7.83 20.43
N PHE A 60 3.27 -7.50 19.18
CA PHE A 60 2.98 -8.49 18.14
C PHE A 60 4.16 -9.47 17.95
N ARG A 61 5.38 -8.95 17.86
CA ARG A 61 6.60 -9.76 17.74
C ARG A 61 6.79 -10.68 18.95
N ALA A 62 6.58 -10.17 20.16
CA ALA A 62 6.70 -10.93 21.41
C ALA A 62 5.69 -12.09 21.50
N GLN A 63 4.53 -11.96 20.85
CA GLN A 63 3.52 -13.02 20.73
C GLN A 63 3.77 -13.99 19.55
N GLY A 64 4.94 -13.91 18.90
CA GLY A 64 5.32 -14.80 17.79
C GLY A 64 5.01 -14.23 16.40
N GLY A 65 4.52 -12.99 16.32
CA GLY A 65 4.35 -12.26 15.06
C GLY A 65 5.66 -12.13 14.28
N GLY A 66 5.60 -12.31 12.96
CA GLY A 66 6.74 -12.17 12.06
C GLY A 66 6.56 -11.05 11.05
N THR A 67 5.37 -10.95 10.45
CA THR A 67 5.11 -10.03 9.34
C THR A 67 3.76 -9.32 9.50
N ILE A 68 3.71 -8.03 9.16
CA ILE A 68 2.47 -7.28 8.93
C ILE A 68 2.39 -6.85 7.47
N VAL A 69 1.21 -6.99 6.89
CA VAL A 69 0.87 -6.48 5.56
C VAL A 69 0.00 -5.24 5.72
N ASP A 70 0.54 -4.09 5.29
CA ASP A 70 -0.17 -2.82 5.25
C ASP A 70 -0.92 -2.68 3.92
N SER A 71 -2.24 -2.68 3.99
CA SER A 71 -3.16 -2.68 2.84
C SER A 71 -3.72 -1.28 2.51
N THR A 72 -3.06 -0.21 2.95
CA THR A 72 -3.56 1.17 2.83
C THR A 72 -3.41 1.79 1.43
N GLY A 73 -2.62 1.18 0.54
CA GLY A 73 -2.37 1.70 -0.81
C GLY A 73 -1.81 3.13 -0.83
N MET A 74 -2.00 3.85 -1.93
CA MET A 74 -1.46 5.21 -2.09
C MET A 74 -2.33 6.33 -1.48
N PHE A 75 -3.49 6.00 -0.92
CA PHE A 75 -4.56 6.97 -0.62
C PHE A 75 -4.91 7.07 0.87
N HIS A 76 -4.45 6.12 1.69
CA HIS A 76 -4.86 6.00 3.09
C HIS A 76 -3.66 6.05 4.05
N GLY A 77 -2.84 7.10 3.96
CA GLY A 77 -1.84 7.39 5.01
C GLY A 77 -0.51 6.64 4.91
N ARG A 78 -0.22 5.97 3.79
CA ARG A 78 1.04 5.24 3.57
C ARG A 78 2.28 6.13 3.74
N ASP A 79 3.14 5.76 4.69
CA ASP A 79 4.45 6.39 4.93
C ASP A 79 5.59 5.35 4.92
N VAL A 80 6.25 5.22 3.77
CA VAL A 80 7.32 4.25 3.55
C VAL A 80 8.51 4.47 4.49
N ARG A 81 8.84 5.72 4.83
CA ARG A 81 9.99 6.02 5.73
C ARG A 81 9.67 5.61 7.16
N LEU A 82 8.44 5.85 7.60
CA LEU A 82 7.95 5.35 8.87
C LEU A 82 8.00 3.81 8.91
N TYR A 83 7.55 3.15 7.84
CA TYR A 83 7.55 1.68 7.77
C TYR A 83 8.97 1.12 7.81
N GLU A 84 9.93 1.70 7.09
CA GLU A 84 11.35 1.33 7.17
C GLU A 84 11.89 1.46 8.59
N ALA A 85 11.59 2.57 9.28
CA ALA A 85 12.03 2.82 10.65
C ALA A 85 11.41 1.84 11.64
N LEU A 86 10.10 1.57 11.54
CA LEU A 86 9.39 0.62 12.38
C LEU A 86 9.93 -0.80 12.18
N SER A 87 10.09 -1.25 10.93
CA SER A 87 10.60 -2.59 10.64
C SER A 87 12.00 -2.80 11.20
N ARG A 88 12.90 -1.81 11.05
CA ARG A 88 14.26 -1.86 11.65
C ARG A 88 14.22 -1.90 13.18
N THR A 89 13.31 -1.15 13.79
CA THR A 89 13.26 -0.97 15.25
C THR A 89 12.64 -2.17 15.97
N THR A 90 11.66 -2.82 15.34
CA THR A 90 10.85 -3.87 15.98
C THR A 90 11.24 -5.27 15.53
N GLY A 91 11.94 -5.39 14.40
CA GLY A 91 12.27 -6.67 13.78
C GLY A 91 11.06 -7.37 13.14
N VAL A 92 9.92 -6.68 13.02
CA VAL A 92 8.75 -7.15 12.28
C VAL A 92 8.95 -6.80 10.80
N HIS A 93 8.74 -7.76 9.91
CA HIS A 93 8.69 -7.49 8.48
C HIS A 93 7.43 -6.69 8.15
N ILE A 94 7.58 -5.59 7.41
CA ILE A 94 6.44 -4.79 6.94
C ILE A 94 6.37 -4.91 5.43
N VAL A 95 5.27 -5.48 4.94
CA VAL A 95 4.92 -5.53 3.52
C VAL A 95 3.98 -4.37 3.24
N ALA A 96 4.42 -3.42 2.42
CA ALA A 96 3.60 -2.28 2.02
C ALA A 96 2.89 -2.55 0.69
N SER A 97 1.72 -1.95 0.52
CA SER A 97 0.92 -2.06 -0.70
C SER A 97 1.13 -0.88 -1.65
N THR A 98 1.08 -1.16 -2.95
CA THR A 98 0.67 -0.20 -3.99
C THR A 98 -0.83 -0.31 -4.21
N GLY A 99 -1.38 0.41 -5.18
CA GLY A 99 -2.79 0.37 -5.50
C GLY A 99 -3.59 1.52 -4.87
N GLN A 100 -4.84 1.65 -5.31
CA GLN A 100 -5.75 2.74 -4.95
C GLN A 100 -7.20 2.26 -4.92
N GLY A 101 -8.07 3.03 -4.25
CA GLY A 101 -9.51 2.82 -4.26
C GLY A 101 -10.12 3.04 -2.88
N PRO A 102 -11.45 3.09 -2.76
CA PRO A 102 -12.41 3.17 -3.87
C PRO A 102 -12.32 4.57 -4.54
N GLU A 103 -13.15 4.82 -5.55
CA GLU A 103 -13.17 6.10 -6.29
C GLU A 103 -13.18 7.33 -5.36
N GLU A 104 -13.93 7.30 -4.25
CA GLU A 104 -14.04 8.45 -3.33
C GLU A 104 -12.76 8.80 -2.58
N LEU A 105 -11.77 7.88 -2.53
CA LEU A 105 -10.47 8.13 -1.89
C LEU A 105 -9.38 8.52 -2.91
N LEU A 106 -9.72 8.63 -4.19
CA LEU A 106 -8.76 9.04 -5.21
C LEU A 106 -8.45 10.53 -5.15
N GLY A 107 -7.18 10.87 -5.30
CA GLY A 107 -6.76 12.26 -5.49
C GLY A 107 -7.30 12.82 -6.82
N GLY A 108 -7.60 14.12 -6.84
CA GLY A 108 -8.22 14.79 -8.01
C GLY A 108 -7.49 14.62 -9.34
N TYR A 109 -6.18 14.34 -9.33
CA TYR A 109 -5.42 13.99 -10.54
C TYR A 109 -5.96 12.74 -11.25
N PHE A 110 -6.38 11.72 -10.50
CA PHE A 110 -6.90 10.45 -11.04
C PHE A 110 -8.37 10.54 -11.43
N LEU A 111 -9.12 11.49 -10.84
CA LEU A 111 -10.52 11.74 -11.16
C LEU A 111 -10.71 12.69 -12.34
N THR A 112 -9.74 13.57 -12.60
CA THR A 112 -9.79 14.49 -13.74
C THR A 112 -9.58 13.72 -15.04
N PRO A 113 -10.52 13.74 -16.00
CA PRO A 113 -10.35 13.00 -17.25
C PRO A 113 -9.13 13.46 -18.05
N GLN A 114 -8.31 12.50 -18.50
CA GLN A 114 -7.06 12.74 -19.24
C GLN A 114 -7.11 12.21 -20.68
N THR A 115 -8.31 11.95 -21.19
CA THR A 115 -8.60 11.35 -22.49
C THR A 115 -9.58 12.23 -23.27
N ASN A 116 -9.62 12.05 -24.60
CA ASN A 116 -10.60 12.72 -25.47
C ASN A 116 -11.27 11.67 -26.39
N PRO A 117 -12.58 11.38 -26.22
CA PRO A 117 -13.51 11.99 -25.25
C PRO A 117 -13.15 11.65 -23.79
N PRO A 118 -13.66 12.42 -22.79
CA PRO A 118 -13.40 12.19 -21.38
C PRO A 118 -13.84 10.80 -20.91
N THR A 119 -12.92 10.05 -20.29
CA THR A 119 -13.17 8.76 -19.63
C THR A 119 -12.49 8.73 -18.27
N PRO A 120 -12.84 7.78 -17.37
CA PRO A 120 -12.05 7.48 -16.20
C PRO A 120 -10.57 7.19 -16.55
N TRP A 121 -9.70 7.31 -15.55
CA TRP A 121 -8.27 7.04 -15.76
C TRP A 121 -8.06 5.58 -16.21
N PRO A 122 -7.40 5.33 -17.36
CA PRO A 122 -7.35 3.99 -17.94
C PRO A 122 -6.68 2.95 -17.04
N ALA A 123 -7.22 1.74 -17.04
CA ALA A 123 -6.67 0.60 -16.31
C ALA A 123 -5.19 0.30 -16.67
N GLU A 124 -4.77 0.55 -17.90
CA GLU A 124 -3.36 0.43 -18.33
C GLU A 124 -2.47 1.41 -17.57
N LYS A 125 -2.92 2.65 -17.38
CA LYS A 125 -2.14 3.66 -16.63
C LYS A 125 -2.04 3.31 -15.14
N PHE A 126 -3.12 2.78 -14.55
CA PHE A 126 -3.07 2.22 -13.20
C PHE A 126 -2.07 1.06 -13.11
N ALA A 127 -2.12 0.13 -14.06
CA ALA A 127 -1.21 -1.00 -14.10
C ALA A 127 0.26 -0.56 -14.20
N ASP A 128 0.57 0.40 -15.08
CA ASP A 128 1.91 0.95 -15.24
C ASP A 128 2.42 1.60 -13.94
N LEU A 129 1.57 2.40 -13.29
CA LEU A 129 1.91 3.05 -12.01
C LEU A 129 2.24 2.03 -10.92
N PHE A 130 1.35 1.06 -10.70
CA PHE A 130 1.48 0.08 -9.63
C PHE A 130 2.64 -0.89 -9.89
N THR A 131 2.80 -1.35 -11.14
CA THR A 131 3.93 -2.18 -11.56
C THR A 131 5.26 -1.48 -11.30
N LYS A 132 5.32 -0.16 -11.55
CA LYS A 132 6.52 0.62 -11.28
C LYS A 132 6.85 0.73 -9.79
N GLU A 133 5.85 0.81 -8.91
CA GLU A 133 6.09 0.77 -7.45
C GLU A 133 6.59 -0.59 -6.95
N ILE A 134 6.20 -1.68 -7.60
CA ILE A 134 6.68 -3.02 -7.28
C ILE A 134 8.11 -3.23 -7.81
N ALA A 135 8.39 -2.81 -9.04
CA ALA A 135 9.67 -3.06 -9.70
C ALA A 135 10.78 -2.08 -9.29
N GLU A 136 10.45 -0.80 -9.11
CA GLU A 136 11.43 0.29 -8.88
C GLU A 136 11.32 0.92 -7.48
N GLY A 137 10.29 0.54 -6.71
CA GLY A 137 10.00 1.10 -5.38
C GLY A 137 8.90 2.15 -5.38
N MET A 138 8.23 2.30 -4.24
CA MET A 138 7.12 3.24 -4.02
C MET A 138 7.61 4.69 -4.01
N VAL A 139 6.74 5.61 -4.46
CA VAL A 139 7.09 7.03 -4.52
C VAL A 139 7.09 7.66 -3.11
N VAL A 140 8.13 8.43 -2.81
CA VAL A 140 8.24 9.27 -1.61
C VAL A 140 8.41 10.76 -2.02
N PRO A 141 8.34 11.73 -1.09
CA PRO A 141 8.45 13.15 -1.43
C PRO A 141 9.68 13.46 -2.31
N ARG A 142 9.52 14.43 -3.24
CA ARG A 142 10.48 14.76 -4.33
C ARG A 142 10.57 13.71 -5.44
N VAL A 143 9.58 12.82 -5.54
CA VAL A 143 9.48 11.80 -6.60
C VAL A 143 10.65 10.81 -6.58
N GLU A 144 11.28 10.65 -5.41
CA GLU A 144 12.25 9.58 -5.16
C GLU A 144 11.50 8.25 -5.00
N ARG A 145 12.20 7.12 -5.19
CA ARG A 145 11.64 5.77 -4.99
C ARG A 145 12.33 5.03 -3.86
N ARG A 146 11.54 4.36 -3.01
CA ARG A 146 11.99 3.56 -1.85
C ARG A 146 11.04 2.42 -1.60
N GLY A 147 11.57 1.28 -1.15
CA GLY A 147 10.79 0.09 -0.77
C GLY A 147 9.90 -0.43 -1.90
N ALA A 148 10.18 -1.64 -2.40
CA ALA A 148 9.25 -2.28 -3.33
C ALA A 148 7.93 -2.59 -2.63
N ALA A 149 6.80 -2.30 -3.27
CA ALA A 149 5.52 -2.80 -2.81
C ALA A 149 5.48 -4.33 -2.92
N GLY A 150 4.87 -5.01 -1.94
CA GLY A 150 4.74 -6.47 -1.92
C GLY A 150 3.38 -7.00 -2.33
N LEU A 151 2.39 -6.11 -2.49
CA LEU A 151 1.07 -6.42 -3.04
C LEU A 151 0.45 -5.18 -3.68
N VAL A 152 -0.63 -5.41 -4.43
CA VAL A 152 -1.51 -4.34 -4.91
C VAL A 152 -2.86 -4.42 -4.18
N ALA A 153 -3.30 -3.32 -3.59
CA ALA A 153 -4.58 -3.20 -2.89
C ALA A 153 -5.55 -2.34 -3.71
N THR A 154 -6.80 -2.77 -3.81
CA THR A 154 -7.90 -2.00 -4.40
C THR A 154 -9.18 -2.36 -3.68
N VAL A 155 -10.20 -1.51 -3.72
CA VAL A 155 -11.51 -1.79 -3.12
C VAL A 155 -12.59 -1.13 -3.97
N ALA A 156 -13.79 -1.69 -3.95
CA ALA A 156 -14.93 -1.13 -4.69
C ALA A 156 -15.72 -0.16 -3.81
N THR A 157 -16.35 0.83 -4.45
CA THR A 157 -17.32 1.72 -3.82
C THR A 157 -18.45 0.89 -3.20
N LEU A 158 -18.86 1.25 -1.98
CA LEU A 158 -19.80 0.45 -1.17
C LEU A 158 -21.17 0.29 -1.84
N GLU A 159 -21.67 1.34 -2.50
CA GLU A 159 -22.97 1.38 -3.17
C GLU A 159 -22.98 0.61 -4.52
N GLY A 160 -21.81 0.22 -5.00
CA GLY A 160 -21.63 -0.50 -6.26
C GLY A 160 -20.42 -0.02 -7.05
N MET A 161 -19.76 -0.95 -7.73
CA MET A 161 -18.55 -0.68 -8.51
C MET A 161 -18.80 0.36 -9.61
N THR A 162 -18.08 1.48 -9.55
CA THR A 162 -18.12 2.52 -10.57
C THR A 162 -17.26 2.16 -11.79
N ALA A 163 -17.29 2.99 -12.84
CA ALA A 163 -16.39 2.83 -13.98
C ALA A 163 -14.92 3.10 -13.61
N THR A 164 -14.67 3.95 -12.60
CA THR A 164 -13.33 4.20 -12.07
C THR A 164 -12.84 3.01 -11.26
N ASP A 165 -13.70 2.44 -10.40
CA ASP A 165 -13.40 1.21 -9.69
C ASP A 165 -13.10 0.07 -10.66
N GLU A 166 -13.91 -0.12 -11.70
CA GLU A 166 -13.63 -1.13 -12.72
C GLU A 166 -12.22 -0.94 -13.32
N SER A 167 -11.82 0.31 -13.57
CA SER A 167 -10.48 0.64 -14.07
C SER A 167 -9.38 0.32 -13.05
N LEU A 168 -9.61 0.60 -11.76
CA LEU A 168 -8.71 0.25 -10.65
C LEU A 168 -8.54 -1.27 -10.54
N PHE A 169 -9.64 -2.03 -10.49
CA PHE A 169 -9.63 -3.49 -10.41
C PHE A 169 -8.89 -4.12 -11.59
N ARG A 170 -9.16 -3.64 -12.82
CA ARG A 170 -8.43 -4.10 -14.02
C ARG A 170 -6.95 -3.75 -13.95
N GLY A 171 -6.60 -2.56 -13.46
CA GLY A 171 -5.22 -2.13 -13.25
C GLY A 171 -4.47 -3.00 -12.22
N ALA A 172 -5.10 -3.27 -11.08
CA ALA A 172 -4.59 -4.15 -10.03
C ALA A 172 -4.39 -5.58 -10.54
N ALA A 173 -5.39 -6.13 -11.24
CA ALA A 173 -5.30 -7.47 -11.83
C ALA A 173 -4.13 -7.56 -12.84
N ARG A 174 -3.99 -6.59 -13.75
CA ARG A 174 -2.87 -6.54 -14.72
C ARG A 174 -1.52 -6.42 -14.04
N THR A 175 -1.44 -5.63 -12.97
CA THR A 175 -0.23 -5.50 -12.15
C THR A 175 0.18 -6.85 -11.58
N ALA A 176 -0.75 -7.56 -10.94
CA ALA A 176 -0.47 -8.87 -10.36
C ALA A 176 -0.11 -9.91 -11.43
N LEU A 177 -0.75 -9.89 -12.60
CA LEU A 177 -0.40 -10.78 -13.71
C LEU A 177 1.03 -10.52 -14.23
N SER A 178 1.47 -9.27 -14.28
CA SER A 178 2.78 -8.90 -14.83
C SER A 178 3.93 -9.07 -13.83
N THR A 179 3.67 -8.87 -12.54
CA THR A 179 4.70 -8.88 -11.49
C THR A 179 4.70 -10.15 -10.62
N GLY A 180 3.58 -10.88 -10.60
CA GLY A 180 3.40 -12.05 -9.75
C GLY A 180 3.09 -11.74 -8.28
N VAL A 181 2.90 -10.48 -7.89
CA VAL A 181 2.48 -10.13 -6.52
C VAL A 181 1.01 -10.47 -6.27
N ALA A 182 0.63 -10.57 -5.00
CA ALA A 182 -0.76 -10.77 -4.61
C ALA A 182 -1.62 -9.51 -4.83
N VAL A 183 -2.92 -9.71 -5.01
CA VAL A 183 -3.95 -8.66 -4.98
C VAL A 183 -4.72 -8.79 -3.66
N SER A 184 -4.92 -7.67 -2.96
CA SER A 184 -5.90 -7.55 -1.88
C SER A 184 -7.10 -6.75 -2.39
N ILE A 185 -8.30 -7.26 -2.15
CA ILE A 185 -9.60 -6.66 -2.51
C ILE A 185 -10.40 -6.46 -1.23
#